data_AF-A0A8J5XLH6-F1
#
_entry.id   AF-A0A8J5XLH6-F1
#
_cell.length_a   1.000
_cell.length_b   1.000
_cell.length_c   1.000
_cell.angle_alpha   90.00
_cell.angle_beta   90.00
_cell.angle_gamma   90.00
#
_symmetry.space_group_name_H-M   'P 1'
#
loop_
_entity.id
_entity.type
_entity.pdbx_description
1 polymer ?
#
loop_
_entity_poly.entity_id
_entity_poly.type
_entity_poly.pdbx_seq_one_letter_code
_entity_poly.pdbx_strand_id
1 'polypeptide(L)'
;MESTLASRSRYIPMRLSTTERAKLVVLEAALSASEYTDVVDVMDFRTPKTQRMVDGMRDLLAIISGLVVAADMRDGRRLLARAHDEDEHSAESADLFQSVFEVGRRFKIMSPDKMRTTYGKLVHALMDCATREMTHAIGFACIEPIQTVHGTLLHGGVLELLDDPRLPVATRQVVSAAGVDAAREAALKAEACAALCAEYAARSAGRVTEAELQRVLLSIGDANAFLEYNRRPVERALELLHANFSPRAPAAPDLSLAITSGRDGARLSHSHPMQFAYVEQSLRLWNEIMSEFYRLWTLAEEDLLDGHHYRLRDTGQGLQRVKDAPKVSHAMHRLLAKVQASVSGQWVGSAVVHMGDTDVPNALVFIDKYTQVPRILRPIVDTVDSLPALCASDASIGKWVDKEFGGVGALQRNILADFFRHGFDGSGANNYYDAGSCIDGRLTSAWNWCSRLDKKPYVLAFRLAGHNGFDGDFSR
;
A
#
# COMPACT_ATOMS: atom_id res chain seq x y z
N MET A 1 23.10 -4.70 0.63
CA MET A 1 23.27 -3.98 -0.64
C MET A 1 22.07 -3.05 -0.76
N GLU A 2 22.27 -1.74 -0.61
CA GLU A 2 21.17 -0.77 -0.79
C GLU A 2 20.64 -0.89 -2.22
N SER A 3 19.31 -0.90 -2.35
CA SER A 3 18.65 -0.98 -3.66
C SER A 3 18.94 0.32 -4.42
N THR A 4 19.71 0.23 -5.50
CA THR A 4 20.00 1.39 -6.35
C THR A 4 18.72 1.89 -7.00
N LEU A 5 18.68 3.15 -7.44
CA LEU A 5 17.52 3.65 -8.18
C LEU A 5 17.27 2.80 -9.45
N ALA A 6 18.34 2.28 -10.06
CA ALA A 6 18.25 1.33 -11.17
C ALA A 6 17.45 0.06 -10.82
N SER A 7 17.67 -0.57 -9.66
CA SER A 7 16.86 -1.73 -9.24
C SER A 7 15.43 -1.32 -8.86
N ARG A 8 15.24 -0.18 -8.20
CA ARG A 8 13.91 0.32 -7.81
C ARG A 8 13.05 0.70 -9.01
N SER A 9 13.64 1.25 -10.06
CA SER A 9 12.93 1.73 -11.26
C SER A 9 12.09 0.65 -11.96
N ARG A 10 12.45 -0.63 -11.78
CA ARG A 10 11.72 -1.80 -12.30
C ARG A 10 10.34 -1.98 -11.67
N TYR A 11 10.11 -1.34 -10.53
CA TYR A 11 8.88 -1.43 -9.76
C TYR A 11 8.16 -0.09 -9.65
N ILE A 12 8.75 1.02 -10.14
CA ILE A 12 8.12 2.33 -10.15
C ILE A 12 7.15 2.39 -11.34
N PRO A 13 5.82 2.49 -11.11
CA PRO A 13 4.87 2.56 -12.21
C PRO A 13 4.91 3.92 -12.92
N MET A 14 4.64 3.90 -14.23
CA MET A 14 4.51 5.12 -15.02
C MET A 14 3.24 5.88 -14.62
N ARG A 15 3.34 7.20 -14.48
CA ARG A 15 2.22 8.08 -14.15
C ARG A 15 1.21 8.00 -15.30
N LEU A 16 -0.08 7.99 -14.97
CA LEU A 16 -1.13 7.97 -15.98
C LEU A 16 -1.15 9.27 -16.78
N SER A 17 -1.14 9.14 -18.10
CA SER A 17 -1.46 10.17 -19.08
C SER A 17 -2.95 10.56 -19.03
N THR A 18 -3.31 11.64 -19.72
CA THR A 18 -4.70 12.09 -19.84
C THR A 18 -5.60 11.02 -20.46
N THR A 19 -5.12 10.33 -21.50
CA THR A 19 -5.87 9.25 -22.16
C THR A 19 -6.06 8.04 -21.24
N GLU A 20 -5.01 7.66 -20.49
CA GLU A 20 -5.12 6.57 -19.51
C GLU A 20 -6.07 6.92 -18.36
N ARG A 21 -6.14 8.19 -17.94
CA ARG A 21 -7.12 8.62 -16.94
C ARG A 21 -8.56 8.45 -17.40
N ALA A 22 -8.85 8.61 -18.70
CA ALA A 22 -10.18 8.30 -19.23
C ALA A 22 -10.50 6.81 -19.13
N LYS A 23 -9.53 5.94 -19.43
CA LYS A 23 -9.66 4.47 -19.26
C LYS A 23 -9.88 4.07 -17.80
N LEU A 24 -9.21 4.74 -16.86
CA LEU A 24 -9.41 4.51 -15.43
C LEU A 24 -10.86 4.81 -15.01
N VAL A 25 -11.43 5.93 -15.47
CA VAL A 25 -12.83 6.28 -15.16
C VAL A 25 -13.80 5.23 -15.69
N VAL A 26 -13.57 4.75 -16.92
CA VAL A 26 -14.35 3.65 -17.50
C VAL A 26 -14.26 2.39 -16.64
N LEU A 27 -13.05 2.00 -16.23
CA LEU A 27 -12.85 0.81 -15.41
C LEU A 27 -13.52 0.93 -14.05
N GLU A 28 -13.36 2.05 -13.35
CA GLU A 28 -13.95 2.24 -12.02
C GLU A 28 -15.48 2.20 -12.08
N ALA A 29 -16.09 2.80 -13.12
CA ALA A 29 -17.52 2.70 -13.36
C ALA A 29 -17.95 1.26 -13.67
N ALA A 30 -17.22 0.54 -14.54
CA ALA A 30 -17.54 -0.84 -14.88
C ALA A 30 -17.43 -1.79 -13.68
N LEU A 31 -16.37 -1.66 -12.87
CA LEU A 31 -16.19 -2.46 -11.65
C LEU A 31 -17.25 -2.14 -10.59
N SER A 32 -17.74 -0.89 -10.55
CA SER A 32 -18.82 -0.49 -9.63
C SER A 32 -20.17 -1.09 -10.03
N ALA A 33 -20.42 -1.22 -11.34
CA ALA A 33 -21.65 -1.83 -11.88
C ALA A 33 -21.60 -3.37 -11.93
N SER A 34 -20.41 -3.97 -11.97
CA SER A 34 -20.24 -5.42 -12.09
C SER A 34 -20.55 -6.15 -10.78
N GLU A 35 -21.24 -7.29 -10.85
CA GLU A 35 -21.50 -8.18 -9.71
C GLU A 35 -20.52 -9.39 -9.69
N TYR A 36 -19.38 -9.29 -10.37
CA TYR A 36 -18.49 -10.43 -10.67
C TYR A 36 -18.17 -11.31 -9.45
N THR A 37 -17.66 -10.71 -8.37
CA THR A 37 -17.29 -11.47 -7.15
C THR A 37 -18.51 -12.05 -6.44
N ASP A 38 -19.65 -11.35 -6.49
CA ASP A 38 -20.90 -11.78 -5.85
C ASP A 38 -21.51 -12.99 -6.57
N VAL A 39 -21.21 -13.15 -7.86
CA VAL A 39 -21.64 -14.29 -8.69
C VAL A 39 -20.61 -15.42 -8.70
N VAL A 40 -19.30 -15.12 -8.72
CA VAL A 40 -18.24 -16.14 -8.88
C VAL A 40 -17.78 -16.74 -7.56
N ASP A 41 -17.68 -15.93 -6.50
CA ASP A 41 -17.17 -16.36 -5.20
C ASP A 41 -18.31 -16.79 -4.28
N VAL A 42 -19.15 -17.71 -4.78
CA VAL A 42 -20.24 -18.36 -4.02
C VAL A 42 -20.16 -19.88 -4.15
N MET A 43 -20.67 -20.55 -3.12
CA MET A 43 -20.85 -22.01 -3.08
C MET A 43 -22.14 -22.41 -3.82
N ASP A 44 -22.21 -22.13 -5.12
CA ASP A 44 -23.27 -22.60 -6.00
C ASP A 44 -22.83 -23.84 -6.80
N PHE A 45 -23.62 -24.91 -6.69
CA PHE A 45 -23.40 -26.20 -7.34
C PHE A 45 -24.27 -26.41 -8.59
N ARG A 46 -25.21 -25.50 -8.88
CA ARG A 46 -26.09 -25.60 -10.05
C ARG A 46 -25.36 -25.19 -11.32
N THR A 47 -24.62 -24.09 -11.25
CA THR A 47 -23.84 -23.54 -12.37
C THR A 47 -22.35 -23.77 -12.13
N PRO A 48 -21.63 -24.47 -13.02
CA PRO A 48 -20.19 -24.66 -12.90
C PRO A 48 -19.47 -23.33 -12.70
N LYS A 49 -18.50 -23.28 -11.79
CA LYS A 49 -17.76 -22.04 -11.49
C LYS A 49 -17.14 -21.43 -12.74
N THR A 50 -16.56 -22.25 -13.62
CA THR A 50 -15.97 -21.79 -14.89
C THR A 50 -17.00 -21.09 -15.78
N GLN A 51 -18.24 -21.57 -15.83
CA GLN A 51 -19.30 -20.91 -16.59
C GLN A 51 -19.63 -19.55 -15.98
N ARG A 52 -19.77 -19.46 -14.64
CA ARG A 52 -19.98 -18.19 -13.94
C ARG A 52 -18.85 -17.19 -14.16
N MET A 53 -17.60 -17.66 -14.20
CA MET A 53 -16.43 -16.83 -14.53
C MET A 53 -16.53 -16.29 -15.96
N VAL A 54 -16.85 -17.13 -16.95
CA VAL A 54 -16.99 -16.72 -18.35
C VAL A 54 -18.11 -15.69 -18.51
N ASP A 55 -19.29 -15.96 -17.97
CA ASP A 55 -20.45 -15.08 -18.08
C ASP A 55 -20.17 -13.74 -17.39
N GLY A 56 -19.66 -13.76 -16.16
CA GLY A 56 -19.30 -12.54 -15.43
C GLY A 56 -18.20 -11.72 -16.10
N MET A 57 -17.23 -12.36 -16.75
CA MET A 57 -16.21 -11.64 -17.51
C MET A 57 -16.77 -11.03 -18.79
N ARG A 58 -17.64 -11.74 -19.52
CA ARG A 58 -18.32 -11.20 -20.71
C ARG A 58 -19.19 -9.99 -20.35
N ASP A 59 -19.93 -10.07 -19.24
CA ASP A 59 -20.72 -8.94 -18.72
C ASP A 59 -19.82 -7.74 -18.38
N LEU A 60 -18.70 -7.96 -17.70
CA LEU A 60 -17.74 -6.89 -17.38
C LEU A 60 -17.18 -6.24 -18.66
N LEU A 61 -16.79 -7.04 -19.65
CA LEU A 61 -16.26 -6.55 -20.92
C LEU A 61 -17.34 -5.80 -21.73
N ALA A 62 -18.60 -6.25 -21.69
CA ALA A 62 -19.72 -5.56 -22.33
C ALA A 62 -19.99 -4.19 -21.67
N ILE A 63 -19.95 -4.11 -20.34
CA ILE A 63 -20.08 -2.83 -19.60
C ILE A 63 -18.95 -1.88 -19.98
N ILE A 64 -17.70 -2.36 -20.02
CA ILE A 64 -16.55 -1.56 -20.45
C ILE A 64 -16.78 -1.05 -21.89
N SER A 65 -17.17 -1.93 -22.81
CA SER A 65 -17.44 -1.56 -24.20
C SER A 65 -18.50 -0.46 -24.32
N GLY A 66 -19.63 -0.61 -23.62
CA GLY A 66 -20.70 0.39 -23.61
C GLY A 66 -20.24 1.76 -23.07
N LEU A 67 -19.43 1.75 -22.01
CA LEU A 67 -18.86 2.97 -21.43
C LEU A 67 -17.81 3.62 -22.33
N VAL A 68 -16.95 2.82 -22.99
CA VAL A 68 -15.98 3.34 -23.96
C VAL A 68 -16.70 4.00 -25.13
N VAL A 69 -17.76 3.38 -25.66
CA VAL A 69 -18.57 3.96 -26.75
C VAL A 69 -19.15 5.32 -26.34
N ALA A 70 -19.58 5.47 -25.09
CA ALA A 70 -20.12 6.72 -24.57
C ALA A 70 -19.04 7.78 -24.27
N ALA A 71 -17.84 7.36 -23.84
CA ALA A 71 -16.80 8.25 -23.32
C ALA A 71 -15.73 8.65 -24.36
N ASP A 72 -15.44 7.79 -25.34
CA ASP A 72 -14.42 8.01 -26.36
C ASP A 72 -14.95 7.66 -27.76
N MET A 73 -15.17 8.69 -28.59
CA MET A 73 -15.71 8.51 -29.94
C MET A 73 -14.78 7.73 -30.88
N ARG A 74 -13.46 7.76 -30.66
CA ARG A 74 -12.49 7.08 -31.52
C ARG A 74 -12.50 5.59 -31.21
N ASP A 75 -12.31 5.23 -29.95
CA ASP A 75 -12.30 3.84 -29.51
C ASP A 75 -13.72 3.25 -29.60
N GLY A 76 -14.75 4.05 -29.32
CA GLY A 76 -16.15 3.69 -29.50
C GLY A 76 -16.52 3.35 -30.94
N ARG A 77 -16.05 4.11 -31.93
CA ARG A 77 -16.23 3.77 -33.35
C ARG A 77 -15.49 2.49 -33.73
N ARG A 78 -14.30 2.25 -33.17
CA ARG A 78 -13.54 1.00 -33.39
C ARG A 78 -14.33 -0.20 -32.85
N LEU A 79 -14.97 -0.08 -31.69
CA LEU A 79 -15.84 -1.11 -31.12
C LEU A 79 -17.12 -1.32 -31.96
N LEU A 80 -17.83 -0.23 -32.29
CA LEU A 80 -19.11 -0.31 -33.03
C LEU A 80 -18.95 -0.80 -34.47
N ALA A 81 -17.88 -0.41 -35.17
CA ALA A 81 -17.61 -0.87 -36.53
C ALA A 81 -17.39 -2.39 -36.62
N ARG A 82 -17.22 -3.05 -35.47
CA ARG A 82 -16.85 -4.46 -35.34
C ARG A 82 -17.89 -5.28 -34.57
N ALA A 83 -18.94 -4.64 -34.06
CA ALA A 83 -20.06 -5.30 -33.38
C ALA A 83 -20.97 -6.14 -34.33
N HIS A 84 -20.66 -6.16 -35.63
CA HIS A 84 -21.38 -6.94 -36.64
C HIS A 84 -20.78 -8.33 -36.90
N ASP A 85 -19.63 -8.66 -36.31
CA ASP A 85 -19.06 -10.01 -36.32
C ASP A 85 -19.62 -10.83 -35.15
N GLU A 86 -19.93 -12.11 -35.36
CA GLU A 86 -20.60 -12.98 -34.36
C GLU A 86 -19.79 -13.20 -33.05
N ASP A 87 -18.53 -12.73 -33.01
CA ASP A 87 -17.67 -12.67 -31.84
C ASP A 87 -17.56 -11.22 -31.29
N GLU A 88 -18.55 -10.80 -30.47
CA GLU A 88 -18.60 -9.46 -29.83
C GLU A 88 -17.35 -9.09 -29.00
N HIS A 89 -16.46 -10.05 -28.71
CA HIS A 89 -15.23 -9.89 -27.93
C HIS A 89 -14.00 -10.48 -28.63
N SER A 90 -13.84 -10.25 -29.93
CA SER A 90 -12.71 -10.78 -30.71
C SER A 90 -11.33 -10.33 -30.20
N ALA A 91 -10.30 -11.12 -30.53
CA ALA A 91 -8.90 -10.85 -30.21
C ALA A 91 -8.40 -9.46 -30.69
N GLU A 92 -9.13 -8.80 -31.60
CA GLU A 92 -8.75 -7.50 -32.15
C GLU A 92 -9.12 -6.28 -31.27
N SER A 93 -9.91 -6.50 -30.21
CA SER A 93 -10.19 -5.51 -29.16
C SER A 93 -9.40 -5.78 -27.88
N ALA A 94 -8.57 -6.84 -27.86
CA ALA A 94 -7.79 -7.25 -26.70
C ALA A 94 -6.92 -6.11 -26.14
N ASP A 95 -6.23 -5.37 -27.00
CA ASP A 95 -5.35 -4.26 -26.60
C ASP A 95 -6.08 -3.19 -25.77
N LEU A 96 -7.35 -2.92 -26.09
CA LEU A 96 -8.16 -1.95 -25.36
C LEU A 96 -8.42 -2.46 -23.93
N PHE A 97 -8.94 -3.68 -23.80
CA PHE A 97 -9.28 -4.26 -22.50
C PHE A 97 -8.04 -4.48 -21.63
N GLN A 98 -6.96 -5.02 -22.22
CA GLN A 98 -5.67 -5.16 -21.56
C GLN A 98 -5.20 -3.82 -20.99
N SER A 99 -5.24 -2.77 -21.82
CA SER A 99 -4.85 -1.41 -21.39
C SER A 99 -5.76 -0.84 -20.31
N VAL A 100 -7.06 -1.10 -20.37
CA VAL A 100 -8.00 -0.67 -19.31
C VAL A 100 -7.64 -1.36 -17.98
N PHE A 101 -7.43 -2.67 -17.99
CA PHE A 101 -7.06 -3.44 -16.80
C PHE A 101 -5.67 -3.07 -16.26
N GLU A 102 -4.67 -2.90 -17.13
CA GLU A 102 -3.31 -2.45 -16.75
C GLU A 102 -3.35 -1.10 -16.06
N VAL A 103 -4.08 -0.13 -16.62
CA VAL A 103 -4.22 1.21 -16.05
C VAL A 103 -4.82 1.16 -14.66
N GLY A 104 -5.83 0.32 -14.43
CA GLY A 104 -6.41 0.11 -13.09
C GLY A 104 -5.41 -0.43 -12.09
N ARG A 105 -4.65 -1.45 -12.49
CA ARG A 105 -3.60 -2.06 -11.66
C ARG A 105 -2.51 -1.04 -11.33
N ARG A 106 -1.96 -0.39 -12.35
CA ARG A 106 -0.94 0.66 -12.23
C ARG A 106 -1.40 1.81 -11.33
N PHE A 107 -2.63 2.29 -11.51
CA PHE A 107 -3.19 3.35 -10.67
C PHE A 107 -3.25 2.95 -9.20
N LYS A 108 -3.73 1.74 -8.91
CA LYS A 108 -3.80 1.24 -7.54
C LYS A 108 -2.43 1.15 -6.89
N ILE A 109 -1.41 0.67 -7.61
CA ILE A 109 -0.02 0.63 -7.08
C ILE A 109 0.47 2.04 -6.73
N MET A 110 0.25 3.02 -7.61
CA MET A 110 0.65 4.41 -7.35
C MET A 110 -0.17 5.08 -6.25
N SER A 111 -1.38 4.60 -5.99
CA SER A 111 -2.32 5.22 -5.04
C SER A 111 -3.08 4.16 -4.23
N PRO A 112 -2.42 3.49 -3.26
CA PRO A 112 -3.01 2.40 -2.47
C PRO A 112 -4.30 2.76 -1.73
N ASP A 113 -4.52 4.04 -1.42
CA ASP A 113 -5.73 4.53 -0.75
C ASP A 113 -6.97 4.59 -1.66
N LYS A 114 -6.80 4.50 -2.99
CA LYS A 114 -7.89 4.56 -3.98
C LYS A 114 -8.37 3.17 -4.36
N MET A 115 -9.51 3.07 -5.08
CA MET A 115 -10.14 1.79 -5.46
C MET A 115 -10.32 0.80 -4.29
N ARG A 116 -10.68 1.28 -3.09
CA ARG A 116 -10.77 0.45 -1.86
C ARG A 116 -11.76 -0.71 -2.01
N THR A 117 -12.88 -0.48 -2.68
CA THR A 117 -13.96 -1.47 -2.85
C THR A 117 -13.91 -2.21 -4.19
N THR A 118 -13.22 -1.65 -5.20
CA THR A 118 -13.26 -2.15 -6.58
C THR A 118 -12.01 -2.93 -6.99
N TYR A 119 -10.84 -2.65 -6.38
CA TYR A 119 -9.59 -3.30 -6.79
C TYR A 119 -9.57 -4.81 -6.52
N GLY A 120 -10.16 -5.26 -5.40
CA GLY A 120 -10.26 -6.70 -5.12
C GLY A 120 -11.05 -7.44 -6.20
N LYS A 121 -12.14 -6.85 -6.67
CA LYS A 121 -12.95 -7.37 -7.79
C LYS A 121 -12.15 -7.46 -9.09
N LEU A 122 -11.39 -6.41 -9.42
CA LEU A 122 -10.48 -6.40 -10.57
C LEU A 122 -9.46 -7.53 -10.49
N VAL A 123 -8.74 -7.63 -9.38
CA VAL A 123 -7.69 -8.65 -9.21
C VAL A 123 -8.29 -10.05 -9.25
N HIS A 124 -9.44 -10.29 -8.61
CA HIS A 124 -10.11 -11.60 -8.65
C HIS A 124 -10.55 -11.97 -10.07
N ALA A 125 -11.15 -11.04 -10.81
CA ALA A 125 -11.46 -11.23 -12.22
C ALA A 125 -10.21 -11.61 -13.04
N LEU A 126 -9.10 -10.91 -12.83
CA LEU A 126 -7.86 -11.19 -13.55
C LEU A 126 -7.18 -12.50 -13.10
N MET A 127 -7.26 -12.87 -11.83
CA MET A 127 -6.78 -14.18 -11.35
C MET A 127 -7.47 -15.33 -12.11
N ASP A 128 -8.77 -15.17 -12.37
CA ASP A 128 -9.54 -16.14 -13.16
C ASP A 128 -9.09 -16.13 -14.63
N CYS A 129 -8.95 -14.94 -15.23
CA CYS A 129 -8.48 -14.78 -16.62
C CYS A 129 -7.04 -15.25 -16.87
N ALA A 130 -6.20 -15.35 -15.82
CA ALA A 130 -4.83 -15.86 -15.95
C ALA A 130 -4.77 -17.35 -16.30
N THR A 131 -5.87 -18.09 -16.13
CA THR A 131 -5.96 -19.50 -16.51
C THR A 131 -6.08 -19.69 -18.02
N ARG A 132 -5.57 -20.81 -18.54
CA ARG A 132 -5.61 -21.12 -19.98
C ARG A 132 -7.03 -21.34 -20.45
N GLU A 133 -7.85 -21.96 -19.61
CA GLU A 133 -9.26 -22.24 -19.87
C GLU A 133 -10.05 -20.95 -20.08
N MET A 134 -9.83 -19.94 -19.22
CA MET A 134 -10.48 -18.64 -19.37
C MET A 134 -9.95 -17.87 -20.57
N THR A 135 -8.63 -17.88 -20.81
CA THR A 135 -8.05 -17.23 -21.99
C THR A 135 -8.65 -17.77 -23.28
N HIS A 136 -8.86 -19.09 -23.38
CA HIS A 136 -9.51 -19.73 -24.53
C HIS A 136 -11.00 -19.36 -24.62
N ALA A 137 -11.73 -19.34 -23.50
CA ALA A 137 -13.17 -19.05 -23.49
C ALA A 137 -13.51 -17.58 -23.79
N ILE A 138 -12.63 -16.65 -23.39
CA ILE A 138 -12.75 -15.21 -23.66
C ILE A 138 -12.18 -14.84 -25.03
N GLY A 139 -11.23 -15.62 -25.55
CA GLY A 139 -10.65 -15.45 -26.88
C GLY A 139 -9.38 -14.57 -26.92
N PHE A 140 -8.95 -14.02 -25.79
CA PHE A 140 -7.69 -13.28 -25.66
C PHE A 140 -7.17 -13.29 -24.22
N ALA A 141 -5.89 -12.95 -24.04
CA ALA A 141 -5.29 -12.79 -22.72
C ALA A 141 -5.66 -11.42 -22.13
N CYS A 142 -6.28 -11.37 -20.95
CA CYS A 142 -6.71 -10.09 -20.34
C CYS A 142 -5.57 -9.31 -19.66
N ILE A 143 -4.40 -9.93 -19.48
CA ILE A 143 -3.36 -9.42 -18.58
C ILE A 143 -2.14 -9.02 -19.40
N GLU A 144 -1.81 -7.73 -19.36
CA GLU A 144 -0.51 -7.22 -19.82
C GLU A 144 0.38 -6.78 -18.65
N PRO A 145 1.72 -6.72 -18.83
CA PRO A 145 2.63 -6.19 -17.82
C PRO A 145 2.39 -4.70 -17.54
N ILE A 146 2.60 -4.31 -16.28
CA ILE A 146 2.49 -2.90 -15.87
C ILE A 146 3.60 -2.07 -16.52
N GLN A 147 3.25 -0.87 -16.99
CA GLN A 147 4.23 0.08 -17.49
C GLN A 147 5.05 0.67 -16.34
N THR A 148 6.36 0.51 -16.42
CA THR A 148 7.31 0.97 -15.38
C THR A 148 8.31 1.96 -15.95
N VAL A 149 8.89 2.79 -15.07
CA VAL A 149 9.97 3.71 -15.42
C VAL A 149 11.11 2.98 -16.11
N HIS A 150 11.52 1.82 -15.58
CA HIS A 150 12.57 1.02 -16.21
C HIS A 150 12.19 0.54 -17.60
N GLY A 151 10.96 0.05 -17.79
CA GLY A 151 10.47 -0.43 -19.08
C GLY A 151 10.49 0.68 -20.15
N THR A 152 10.04 1.89 -19.78
CA THR A 152 10.06 3.06 -20.68
C THR A 152 11.49 3.47 -21.05
N LEU A 153 12.40 3.56 -20.08
CA LEU A 153 13.79 3.94 -20.36
C LEU A 153 14.56 2.87 -21.14
N LEU A 154 14.29 1.59 -20.87
CA LEU A 154 14.84 0.47 -21.61
C LEU A 154 14.37 0.49 -23.08
N HIS A 155 13.07 0.72 -23.32
CA HIS A 155 12.53 0.89 -24.66
C HIS A 155 13.19 2.05 -25.41
N GLY A 156 13.45 3.16 -24.72
CA GLY A 156 14.16 4.31 -25.28
C GLY A 156 15.65 4.11 -25.50
N GLY A 157 16.26 3.07 -24.92
CA GLY A 157 17.71 2.89 -24.94
C GLY A 157 18.47 3.97 -24.15
N VAL A 158 17.85 4.49 -23.09
CA VAL A 158 18.34 5.64 -22.28
C VAL A 158 18.36 5.33 -20.79
N LEU A 159 18.71 4.09 -20.43
CA LEU A 159 18.75 3.64 -19.02
C LEU A 159 19.76 4.42 -18.18
N GLU A 160 20.79 4.97 -18.80
CA GLU A 160 21.82 5.79 -18.17
C GLU A 160 21.29 7.12 -17.63
N LEU A 161 20.03 7.49 -17.92
CA LEU A 161 19.32 8.55 -17.19
C LEU A 161 19.26 8.25 -15.69
N LEU A 162 19.13 6.98 -15.30
CA LEU A 162 19.01 6.57 -13.88
C LEU A 162 20.27 6.83 -13.06
N ASP A 163 21.42 7.00 -13.72
CA ASP A 163 22.72 7.28 -13.11
C ASP A 163 23.13 8.76 -13.28
N ASP A 164 22.28 9.61 -13.88
CA ASP A 164 22.60 11.01 -14.13
C ASP A 164 22.65 11.82 -12.82
N PRO A 165 23.70 12.61 -12.57
CA PRO A 165 23.85 13.39 -11.33
C PRO A 165 22.80 14.48 -11.13
N ARG A 166 22.08 14.91 -12.18
CA ARG A 166 20.98 15.87 -12.09
C ARG A 166 19.67 15.23 -11.65
N LEU A 167 19.54 13.90 -11.74
CA LEU A 167 18.30 13.17 -11.46
C LEU A 167 17.79 13.37 -10.01
N PRO A 168 18.63 13.38 -8.96
CA PRO A 168 18.17 13.70 -7.61
C PRO A 168 17.53 15.08 -7.50
N VAL A 169 18.06 16.09 -8.22
CA VAL A 169 17.49 17.46 -8.25
C VAL A 169 16.18 17.49 -9.02
N ALA A 170 16.11 16.76 -10.14
CA ALA A 170 14.91 16.69 -10.97
C ALA A 170 13.73 15.97 -10.29
N THR A 171 14.01 15.05 -9.35
CA THR A 171 13.00 14.16 -8.76
C THR A 171 12.70 14.43 -7.28
N ARG A 172 13.48 15.26 -6.59
CA ARG A 172 13.23 15.61 -5.18
C ARG A 172 11.90 16.34 -4.96
N GLN A 173 11.32 16.17 -3.77
CA GLN A 173 10.26 17.05 -3.31
C GLN A 173 10.81 18.44 -2.98
N VAL A 174 10.01 19.47 -3.23
CA VAL A 174 10.29 20.83 -2.77
C VAL A 174 9.63 20.96 -1.40
N VAL A 175 10.41 20.82 -0.33
CA VAL A 175 9.92 20.74 1.07
C VAL A 175 9.91 22.11 1.74
N SER A 176 10.62 23.09 1.17
CA SER A 176 10.75 24.43 1.74
C SER A 176 9.39 25.10 1.97
N ALA A 177 9.22 25.67 3.17
CA ALA A 177 8.05 26.50 3.48
C ALA A 177 7.94 27.65 2.47
N ALA A 178 6.71 28.06 2.15
CA ALA A 178 6.41 29.05 1.11
C ALA A 178 7.33 30.29 1.21
N GLY A 179 7.90 30.71 0.09
CA GLY A 179 8.83 31.85 0.04
C GLY A 179 9.86 31.74 -1.08
N VAL A 180 10.89 32.60 -1.00
CA VAL A 180 11.96 32.71 -2.02
C VAL A 180 12.74 31.40 -2.18
N ASP A 181 12.97 30.67 -1.09
CA ASP A 181 13.69 29.39 -1.14
C ASP A 181 12.92 28.31 -1.88
N ALA A 182 11.61 28.20 -1.66
CA ALA A 182 10.76 27.26 -2.39
C ALA A 182 10.73 27.58 -3.90
N ALA A 183 10.65 28.87 -4.26
CA ALA A 183 10.70 29.31 -5.66
C ALA A 183 12.06 28.97 -6.32
N ARG A 184 13.17 29.18 -5.60
CA ARG A 184 14.51 28.83 -6.07
C ARG A 184 14.66 27.32 -6.27
N GLU A 185 14.21 26.51 -5.32
CA GLU A 185 14.26 25.05 -5.44
C GLU A 185 13.42 24.52 -6.60
N ALA A 186 12.22 25.10 -6.80
CA ALA A 186 11.36 24.77 -7.91
C ALA A 186 12.00 25.13 -9.26
N ALA A 187 12.68 26.28 -9.35
CA ALA A 187 13.39 26.70 -10.56
C ALA A 187 14.54 25.73 -10.90
N LEU A 188 15.38 25.37 -9.92
CA LEU A 188 16.47 24.40 -10.09
C LEU A 188 15.94 23.02 -10.54
N LYS A 189 14.82 22.58 -9.97
CA LYS A 189 14.16 21.34 -10.37
C LYS A 189 13.65 21.42 -11.80
N ALA A 190 12.99 22.50 -12.19
CA ALA A 190 12.47 22.70 -13.55
C ALA A 190 13.59 22.72 -14.60
N GLU A 191 14.70 23.41 -14.29
CA GLU A 191 15.89 23.46 -15.15
C GLU A 191 16.51 22.07 -15.32
N ALA A 192 16.72 21.33 -14.22
CA ALA A 192 17.24 19.97 -14.25
C ALA A 192 16.33 19.03 -15.05
N CYS A 193 15.01 19.12 -14.87
CA CYS A 193 14.05 18.34 -15.66
C CYS A 193 14.14 18.66 -17.16
N ALA A 194 14.14 19.94 -17.53
CA ALA A 194 14.20 20.35 -18.93
C ALA A 194 15.50 19.88 -19.61
N ALA A 195 16.63 20.03 -18.91
CA ALA A 195 17.93 19.58 -19.41
C ALA A 195 17.98 18.06 -19.62
N LEU A 196 17.48 17.27 -18.65
CA LEU A 196 17.40 15.82 -18.77
C LEU A 196 16.48 15.39 -19.92
N CYS A 197 15.27 15.96 -20.01
CA CYS A 197 14.33 15.61 -21.07
C CYS A 197 14.91 15.88 -22.46
N ALA A 198 15.48 17.06 -22.69
CA ALA A 198 16.04 17.43 -23.99
C ALA A 198 17.23 16.53 -24.39
N GLU A 199 18.16 16.29 -23.47
CA GLU A 199 19.34 15.47 -23.73
C GLU A 199 18.97 14.01 -24.03
N TYR A 200 18.14 13.41 -23.18
CA TYR A 200 17.79 12.00 -23.32
C TYR A 200 16.77 11.75 -24.43
N ALA A 201 15.93 12.73 -24.79
CA ALA A 201 15.09 12.63 -25.99
C ALA A 201 15.95 12.62 -27.26
N ALA A 202 16.99 13.46 -27.33
CA ALA A 202 17.92 13.46 -28.46
C ALA A 202 18.67 12.12 -28.57
N ARG A 203 19.09 11.54 -27.43
CA ARG A 203 19.79 10.25 -27.37
C ARG A 203 18.89 9.04 -27.67
N SER A 204 17.58 9.14 -27.45
CA SER A 204 16.64 8.05 -27.68
C SER A 204 16.42 7.72 -29.16
N ALA A 205 16.97 8.54 -30.07
CA ALA A 205 16.75 8.43 -31.53
C ALA A 205 15.25 8.41 -31.90
N GLY A 206 14.42 9.16 -31.17
CA GLY A 206 12.98 9.27 -31.39
C GLY A 206 12.15 8.12 -30.80
N ARG A 207 12.75 7.18 -30.07
CA ARG A 207 12.01 6.08 -29.41
C ARG A 207 11.20 6.55 -28.20
N VAL A 208 11.63 7.64 -27.55
CA VAL A 208 10.94 8.23 -26.41
C VAL A 208 10.97 9.74 -26.56
N THR A 209 9.81 10.36 -26.33
CA THR A 209 9.59 11.80 -26.43
C THR A 209 9.99 12.55 -25.15
N GLU A 210 10.22 13.85 -25.24
CA GLU A 210 10.45 14.70 -24.05
C GLU A 210 9.28 14.63 -23.06
N ALA A 211 8.04 14.53 -23.56
CA ALA A 211 6.85 14.43 -22.72
C ALA A 211 6.80 13.09 -21.95
N GLU A 212 7.27 12.00 -22.54
CA GLU A 212 7.40 10.70 -21.87
C GLU A 212 8.53 10.71 -20.84
N LEU A 213 9.66 11.35 -21.14
CA LEU A 213 10.75 11.53 -20.17
C LEU A 213 10.33 12.42 -19.01
N GLN A 214 9.58 13.50 -19.26
CA GLN A 214 9.01 14.31 -18.20
C GLN A 214 8.09 13.48 -17.31
N ARG A 215 7.28 12.59 -17.90
CA ARG A 215 6.43 11.65 -17.16
C ARG A 215 7.24 10.65 -16.34
N VAL A 216 8.36 10.16 -16.87
CA VAL A 216 9.33 9.32 -16.11
C VAL A 216 9.84 10.07 -14.88
N LEU A 217 10.30 11.31 -15.03
CA LEU A 217 10.83 12.10 -13.91
C LEU A 217 9.74 12.37 -12.86
N LEU A 218 8.51 12.67 -13.30
CA LEU A 218 7.37 12.82 -12.41
C LEU A 218 7.03 11.52 -11.68
N SER A 219 7.06 10.36 -12.35
CA SER A 219 6.86 9.05 -11.72
C SER A 219 7.89 8.74 -10.64
N ILE A 220 9.17 9.04 -10.89
CA ILE A 220 10.22 8.85 -9.88
C ILE A 220 9.96 9.78 -8.69
N GLY A 221 9.61 11.04 -8.94
CA GLY A 221 9.27 12.01 -7.90
C GLY A 221 8.07 11.58 -7.06
N ASP A 222 6.99 11.13 -7.70
CA ASP A 222 5.78 10.61 -7.04
C ASP A 222 6.11 9.36 -6.20
N ALA A 223 6.95 8.46 -6.70
CA ALA A 223 7.35 7.26 -5.97
C ALA A 223 8.23 7.59 -4.74
N ASN A 224 9.16 8.54 -4.86
CA ASN A 224 9.97 9.01 -3.73
C ASN A 224 9.08 9.67 -2.66
N ALA A 225 8.18 10.55 -3.10
CA ALA A 225 7.17 11.19 -2.26
C ALA A 225 6.33 10.16 -1.49
N PHE A 226 5.83 9.14 -2.18
CA PHE A 226 5.04 8.08 -1.58
C PHE A 226 5.84 7.30 -0.53
N LEU A 227 7.06 6.85 -0.85
CA LEU A 227 7.86 6.06 0.07
C LEU A 227 8.24 6.87 1.32
N GLU A 228 8.62 8.14 1.15
CA GLU A 228 8.92 9.04 2.26
C GLU A 228 7.68 9.26 3.15
N TYR A 229 6.53 9.56 2.54
CA TYR A 229 5.28 9.78 3.25
C TYR A 229 4.85 8.57 4.10
N ASN A 230 5.04 7.34 3.61
CA ASN A 230 4.65 6.14 4.34
C ASN A 230 5.70 5.67 5.37
N ARG A 231 6.98 6.00 5.17
CA ARG A 231 8.06 5.68 6.12
C ARG A 231 8.13 6.65 7.29
N ARG A 232 7.88 7.95 7.04
CA ARG A 232 8.04 9.00 8.04
C ARG A 232 7.31 8.72 9.36
N PRO A 233 6.04 8.26 9.39
CA PRO A 233 5.38 7.90 10.65
C PRO A 233 6.08 6.75 11.39
N VAL A 234 6.67 5.80 10.67
CA VAL A 234 7.40 4.67 11.26
C VAL A 234 8.71 5.13 11.88
N GLU A 235 9.48 5.93 11.15
CA GLU A 235 10.73 6.52 11.62
C GLU A 235 10.49 7.42 12.83
N ARG A 236 9.45 8.25 12.77
CA ARG A 236 9.07 9.13 13.88
C ARG A 236 8.59 8.36 15.11
N ALA A 237 7.84 7.26 14.93
CA ALA A 237 7.47 6.38 16.05
C ALA A 237 8.70 5.74 16.72
N LEU A 238 9.72 5.35 15.93
CA LEU A 238 11.00 4.85 16.45
C LEU A 238 11.75 5.93 17.24
N GLU A 239 11.81 7.15 16.73
CA GLU A 239 12.40 8.29 17.45
C GLU A 239 11.69 8.54 18.78
N LEU A 240 10.36 8.56 18.77
CA LEU A 240 9.55 8.77 19.97
C LEU A 240 9.73 7.64 21.00
N LEU A 241 9.89 6.38 20.56
CA LEU A 241 10.23 5.26 21.44
C LEU A 241 11.56 5.50 22.16
N HIS A 242 12.63 5.80 21.41
CA HIS A 242 13.98 6.01 21.96
C HIS A 242 14.11 7.30 22.79
N ALA A 243 13.36 8.35 22.43
CA ALA A 243 13.38 9.62 23.16
C ALA A 243 12.66 9.55 24.52
N ASN A 244 11.67 8.66 24.67
CA ASN A 244 10.81 8.62 25.85
C ASN A 244 11.01 7.38 26.74
N PHE A 245 11.62 6.31 26.23
CA PHE A 245 11.78 5.05 26.95
C PHE A 245 13.21 4.53 26.84
N SER A 246 13.72 3.97 27.94
CA SER A 246 15.04 3.34 27.97
C SER A 246 14.91 1.84 27.67
N PRO A 247 15.81 1.23 26.88
CA PRO A 247 15.75 -0.19 26.55
C PRO A 247 15.97 -1.13 27.76
N ARG A 248 16.50 -0.61 28.88
CA ARG A 248 16.91 -1.42 30.03
C ARG A 248 15.94 -1.37 31.20
N ALA A 249 15.45 -0.19 31.53
CA ALA A 249 14.63 0.01 32.71
C ALA A 249 13.77 1.26 32.54
N PRO A 250 12.53 1.25 33.05
CA PRO A 250 11.67 2.42 32.96
C PRO A 250 12.17 3.55 33.87
N ALA A 251 12.03 4.79 33.40
CA ALA A 251 12.37 5.98 34.19
C ALA A 251 11.44 6.17 35.40
N ALA A 252 10.21 5.68 35.32
CA ALA A 252 9.22 5.67 36.39
C ALA A 252 8.28 4.44 36.23
N PRO A 253 7.64 3.93 37.29
CA PRO A 253 6.80 2.72 37.22
C PRO A 253 5.68 2.80 36.17
N ASP A 254 5.04 3.95 36.04
CA ASP A 254 3.98 4.27 35.08
C ASP A 254 4.46 4.34 33.63
N LEU A 255 5.77 4.46 33.39
CA LEU A 255 6.41 4.42 32.07
C LEU A 255 6.94 3.02 31.72
N SER A 256 6.69 2.02 32.55
CA SER A 256 7.07 0.63 32.26
C SER A 256 6.25 0.04 31.12
N LEU A 257 6.85 -0.20 29.96
CA LEU A 257 6.26 -0.96 28.86
C LEU A 257 5.94 -2.44 29.15
N ALA A 258 6.15 -2.97 30.36
CA ALA A 258 5.84 -4.37 30.65
C ALA A 258 4.35 -4.69 30.42
N ILE A 259 4.07 -5.87 29.88
CA ILE A 259 2.71 -6.40 29.65
C ILE A 259 2.60 -7.82 30.22
N THR A 260 1.40 -8.20 30.63
CA THR A 260 1.11 -9.52 31.20
C THR A 260 -0.15 -10.09 30.56
N SER A 261 -0.04 -11.31 30.03
CA SER A 261 -1.17 -12.02 29.44
C SER A 261 -2.36 -12.09 30.40
N GLY A 262 -3.55 -11.77 29.91
CA GLY A 262 -4.80 -11.70 30.67
C GLY A 262 -5.05 -10.38 31.41
N ARG A 263 -4.09 -9.43 31.43
CA ARG A 263 -4.30 -8.08 31.97
C ARG A 263 -4.55 -7.08 30.85
N ASP A 264 -5.55 -6.22 31.02
CA ASP A 264 -5.92 -5.15 30.09
C ASP A 264 -6.13 -5.60 28.62
N GLY A 265 -6.41 -6.89 28.42
CA GLY A 265 -6.60 -7.52 27.12
C GLY A 265 -5.32 -8.00 26.42
N ALA A 266 -4.15 -7.84 27.05
CA ALA A 266 -2.89 -8.37 26.55
C ALA A 266 -2.93 -9.90 26.47
N ARG A 267 -2.32 -10.46 25.43
CA ARG A 267 -2.20 -11.90 25.22
C ARG A 267 -0.77 -12.40 25.35
N LEU A 268 0.20 -11.50 25.19
CA LEU A 268 1.62 -11.72 25.43
C LEU A 268 2.03 -11.28 26.84
N SER A 269 3.11 -11.87 27.35
CA SER A 269 3.75 -11.49 28.61
C SER A 269 5.19 -11.08 28.34
N HIS A 270 5.51 -9.81 28.47
CA HIS A 270 6.85 -9.28 28.24
C HIS A 270 7.28 -8.41 29.43
N SER A 271 8.54 -8.56 29.83
CA SER A 271 9.21 -7.57 30.68
C SER A 271 9.37 -6.24 29.91
N HIS A 272 9.69 -5.15 30.61
CA HIS A 272 9.93 -3.86 29.96
C HIS A 272 10.98 -3.92 28.84
N PRO A 273 12.20 -4.49 29.05
CA PRO A 273 13.18 -4.62 27.98
C PRO A 273 12.70 -5.46 26.80
N MET A 274 11.96 -6.53 27.07
CA MET A 274 11.40 -7.39 26.02
C MET A 274 10.36 -6.64 25.19
N GLN A 275 9.44 -5.90 25.82
CA GLN A 275 8.44 -5.13 25.09
C GLN A 275 9.10 -4.02 24.28
N PHE A 276 10.07 -3.29 24.87
CA PHE A 276 10.83 -2.27 24.14
C PHE A 276 11.46 -2.86 22.87
N ALA A 277 12.19 -3.98 23.01
CA ALA A 277 12.82 -4.66 21.88
C ALA A 277 11.78 -5.16 20.86
N TYR A 278 10.64 -5.70 21.32
CA TYR A 278 9.56 -6.16 20.45
C TYR A 278 8.96 -5.02 19.60
N VAL A 279 8.70 -3.86 20.21
CA VAL A 279 8.22 -2.67 19.49
C VAL A 279 9.27 -2.16 18.52
N GLU A 280 10.51 -1.99 18.97
CA GLU A 280 11.60 -1.50 18.13
C GLU A 280 11.82 -2.39 16.89
N GLN A 281 11.88 -3.71 17.09
CA GLN A 281 12.03 -4.69 16.00
C GLN A 281 10.85 -4.64 15.02
N SER A 282 9.62 -4.46 15.53
CA SER A 282 8.41 -4.32 14.70
C SER A 282 8.48 -3.08 13.81
N LEU A 283 8.80 -1.92 14.40
CA LEU A 283 8.87 -0.66 13.67
C LEU A 283 10.02 -0.67 12.65
N ARG A 284 11.18 -1.27 12.99
CA ARG A 284 12.29 -1.44 12.03
C ARG A 284 11.89 -2.34 10.85
N LEU A 285 11.17 -3.43 11.11
CA LEU A 285 10.64 -4.29 10.06
C LEU A 285 9.63 -3.55 9.17
N TRP A 286 8.70 -2.81 9.77
CA TRP A 286 7.75 -2.01 9.02
C TRP A 286 8.43 -0.93 8.17
N ASN A 287 9.50 -0.30 8.65
CA ASN A 287 10.25 0.68 7.87
C ASN A 287 10.91 0.06 6.63
N GLU A 288 11.46 -1.14 6.76
CA GLU A 288 12.04 -1.89 5.64
C GLU A 288 10.97 -2.33 4.62
N ILE A 289 9.80 -2.78 5.10
CA ILE A 289 8.67 -3.13 4.24
C ILE A 289 8.17 -1.90 3.47
N MET A 290 8.00 -0.76 4.15
CA MET A 290 7.58 0.49 3.52
C MET A 290 8.61 0.98 2.49
N SER A 291 9.91 0.73 2.72
CA SER A 291 10.97 1.08 1.76
C SER A 291 10.92 0.27 0.46
N GLU A 292 10.41 -0.96 0.52
CA GLU A 292 10.33 -1.90 -0.62
C GLU A 292 8.89 -2.08 -1.11
N PHE A 293 7.98 -1.17 -0.73
CA PHE A 293 6.53 -1.36 -0.88
C PHE A 293 6.11 -1.59 -2.34
N TYR A 294 6.62 -0.78 -3.28
CA TYR A 294 6.36 -0.97 -4.71
C TYR A 294 6.78 -2.36 -5.22
N ARG A 295 7.97 -2.81 -4.79
CA ARG A 295 8.49 -4.12 -5.19
C ARG A 295 7.64 -5.24 -4.60
N LEU A 296 7.29 -5.15 -3.31
CA LEU A 296 6.43 -6.13 -2.64
C LEU A 296 5.06 -6.21 -3.33
N TRP A 297 4.48 -5.07 -3.71
CA TRP A 297 3.23 -5.03 -4.44
C TRP A 297 3.34 -5.70 -5.82
N THR A 298 4.37 -5.37 -6.60
CA THR A 298 4.59 -6.00 -7.91
C THR A 298 4.73 -7.52 -7.79
N LEU A 299 5.52 -8.00 -6.81
CA LEU A 299 5.68 -9.44 -6.58
C LEU A 299 4.37 -10.11 -6.12
N ALA A 300 3.58 -9.42 -5.31
CA ALA A 300 2.27 -9.90 -4.89
C ALA A 300 1.28 -10.01 -6.06
N GLU A 301 1.23 -9.02 -6.96
CA GLU A 301 0.42 -9.12 -8.18
C GLU A 301 0.93 -10.22 -9.12
N GLU A 302 2.24 -10.34 -9.29
CA GLU A 302 2.82 -11.42 -10.09
C GLU A 302 2.47 -12.81 -9.52
N ASP A 303 2.46 -12.96 -8.19
CA ASP A 303 2.01 -14.19 -7.54
C ASP A 303 0.51 -14.38 -7.73
N LEU A 304 -0.34 -13.34 -7.68
CA LEU A 304 -1.78 -13.49 -7.88
C LEU A 304 -2.14 -13.88 -9.32
N LEU A 305 -1.43 -13.33 -10.30
CA LEU A 305 -1.75 -13.40 -11.73
C LEU A 305 -0.89 -14.40 -12.52
N ASP A 306 -0.20 -15.32 -11.85
CA ASP A 306 0.68 -16.33 -12.47
C ASP A 306 -0.05 -17.44 -13.26
N GLY A 307 -1.38 -17.49 -13.17
CA GLY A 307 -2.21 -18.52 -13.80
C GLY A 307 -2.27 -19.86 -13.05
N HIS A 308 -1.59 -19.98 -11.91
CA HIS A 308 -1.73 -21.16 -11.04
C HIS A 308 -3.06 -21.13 -10.29
N HIS A 309 -3.61 -22.32 -10.01
CA HIS A 309 -4.91 -22.45 -9.36
C HIS A 309 -4.88 -21.97 -7.91
N TYR A 310 -6.00 -21.38 -7.48
CA TYR A 310 -6.31 -21.10 -6.07
C TYR A 310 -7.39 -22.05 -5.56
N ARG A 311 -7.51 -22.17 -4.25
CA ARG A 311 -8.58 -22.93 -3.57
C ARG A 311 -9.57 -21.96 -2.94
N LEU A 312 -10.83 -21.99 -3.39
CA LEU A 312 -11.90 -21.24 -2.73
C LEU A 312 -12.28 -21.97 -1.44
N ARG A 313 -12.03 -21.36 -0.28
CA ARG A 313 -12.20 -22.01 1.03
C ARG A 313 -12.62 -20.99 2.08
N ASP A 314 -13.52 -21.40 2.98
CA ASP A 314 -13.79 -20.63 4.20
C ASP A 314 -12.59 -20.73 5.14
N THR A 315 -12.04 -19.57 5.50
CA THR A 315 -10.86 -19.45 6.36
C THR A 315 -11.22 -19.13 7.81
N GLY A 316 -12.50 -19.07 8.16
CA GLY A 316 -12.98 -18.46 9.41
C GLY A 316 -13.01 -16.93 9.35
N GLN A 317 -12.43 -16.32 8.31
CA GLN A 317 -12.53 -14.91 7.96
C GLN A 317 -13.43 -14.68 6.73
N GLY A 318 -14.31 -15.66 6.45
CA GLY A 318 -15.12 -15.71 5.25
C GLY A 318 -14.51 -16.56 4.14
N LEU A 319 -15.25 -16.63 3.03
CA LEU A 319 -14.87 -17.38 1.84
C LEU A 319 -13.76 -16.63 1.08
N GLN A 320 -12.59 -17.26 0.97
CA GLN A 320 -11.39 -16.62 0.43
C GLN A 320 -10.79 -17.45 -0.70
N ARG A 321 -10.19 -16.76 -1.67
CA ARG A 321 -9.34 -17.38 -2.70
C ARG A 321 -7.96 -17.65 -2.11
N VAL A 322 -7.75 -18.85 -1.57
CA VAL A 322 -6.49 -19.25 -0.95
C VAL A 322 -5.47 -19.61 -2.04
N LYS A 323 -4.38 -18.84 -2.14
CA LYS A 323 -3.36 -19.00 -3.18
C LYS A 323 -1.97 -18.74 -2.63
N ASP A 324 -1.04 -19.66 -2.92
CA ASP A 324 0.37 -19.51 -2.59
C ASP A 324 0.96 -18.26 -3.26
N ALA A 325 1.81 -17.54 -2.54
CA ALA A 325 2.51 -16.37 -3.07
C ALA A 325 4.02 -16.44 -2.75
N PRO A 326 4.75 -17.32 -3.47
CA PRO A 326 6.16 -17.58 -3.18
C PRO A 326 7.02 -16.35 -3.40
N LYS A 327 6.81 -15.53 -4.44
CA LYS A 327 7.71 -14.42 -4.75
C LYS A 327 7.70 -13.37 -3.64
N VAL A 328 6.51 -12.95 -3.20
CA VAL A 328 6.36 -11.99 -2.10
C VAL A 328 6.81 -12.60 -0.77
N SER A 329 6.53 -13.89 -0.52
CA SER A 329 7.00 -14.60 0.68
C SER A 329 8.53 -14.62 0.77
N HIS A 330 9.25 -14.95 -0.31
CA HIS A 330 10.72 -14.92 -0.34
C HIS A 330 11.28 -13.49 -0.17
N ALA A 331 10.57 -12.47 -0.68
CA ALA A 331 10.97 -11.08 -0.45
C ALA A 331 10.82 -10.70 1.03
N MET A 332 9.70 -11.05 1.66
CA MET A 332 9.44 -10.81 3.08
C MET A 332 10.45 -11.50 4.00
N HIS A 333 10.77 -12.77 3.74
CA HIS A 333 11.80 -13.49 4.52
C HIS A 333 13.18 -12.82 4.42
N ARG A 334 13.54 -12.28 3.24
CA ARG A 334 14.80 -11.53 3.08
C ARG A 334 14.81 -10.22 3.86
N LEU A 335 13.69 -9.49 3.87
CA LEU A 335 13.57 -8.27 4.68
C LEU A 335 13.64 -8.58 6.17
N LEU A 336 12.94 -9.63 6.61
CA LEU A 336 13.01 -10.09 7.99
C LEU A 336 14.44 -10.46 8.41
N ALA A 337 15.14 -11.24 7.59
CA ALA A 337 16.54 -11.61 7.85
C ALA A 337 17.46 -10.36 7.90
N LYS A 338 17.24 -9.39 7.01
CA LYS A 338 17.98 -8.10 7.02
C LYS A 338 17.78 -7.35 8.34
N VAL A 339 16.54 -7.28 8.84
CA VAL A 339 16.20 -6.61 10.11
C VAL A 339 16.78 -7.39 11.30
N GLN A 340 16.63 -8.71 11.31
CA GLN A 340 17.20 -9.57 12.36
C GLN A 340 18.72 -9.42 12.46
N ALA A 341 19.41 -9.23 11.33
CA ALA A 341 20.84 -8.98 11.31
C ALA A 341 21.24 -7.55 11.76
N SER A 342 20.33 -6.58 11.72
CA SER A 342 20.61 -5.18 12.07
C SER A 342 20.25 -4.81 13.51
N VAL A 343 19.40 -5.60 14.17
CA VAL A 343 18.99 -5.35 15.57
C VAL A 343 20.00 -5.94 16.55
N SER A 344 20.28 -5.21 17.62
CA SER A 344 21.09 -5.71 18.72
C SER A 344 20.28 -6.64 19.62
N GLY A 345 20.80 -7.83 19.89
CA GLY A 345 20.14 -8.82 20.77
C GLY A 345 19.35 -9.87 20.01
N GLN A 346 18.52 -10.62 20.73
CA GLN A 346 17.69 -11.68 20.15
C GLN A 346 16.40 -11.13 19.55
N TRP A 347 15.94 -11.73 18.46
CA TRP A 347 14.60 -11.48 17.92
C TRP A 347 13.53 -11.88 18.94
N VAL A 348 12.59 -10.97 19.21
CA VAL A 348 11.49 -11.18 20.16
C VAL A 348 10.21 -11.46 19.39
N GLY A 349 9.50 -12.51 19.80
CA GLY A 349 8.26 -12.98 19.18
C GLY A 349 8.48 -13.79 17.90
N SER A 350 7.37 -14.15 17.23
CA SER A 350 7.45 -15.03 16.06
C SER A 350 8.12 -14.36 14.85
N ALA A 351 8.79 -15.19 14.07
CA ALA A 351 9.37 -14.87 12.76
C ALA A 351 8.59 -15.52 11.60
N VAL A 352 7.46 -16.18 11.90
CA VAL A 352 6.62 -16.83 10.89
C VAL A 352 5.99 -15.79 9.96
N VAL A 353 6.09 -16.04 8.66
CA VAL A 353 5.46 -15.25 7.59
C VAL A 353 4.37 -16.11 6.97
N HIS A 354 3.11 -15.74 7.19
CA HIS A 354 1.97 -16.43 6.57
C HIS A 354 1.75 -15.94 5.15
N MET A 355 1.47 -16.86 4.24
CA MET A 355 1.20 -16.54 2.85
C MET A 355 0.55 -17.75 2.14
N GLY A 356 -0.66 -17.57 1.61
CA GLY A 356 -1.40 -18.65 0.95
C GLY A 356 -2.07 -19.63 1.91
N ASP A 357 -2.42 -19.19 3.13
CA ASP A 357 -2.97 -20.04 4.18
C ASP A 357 -4.28 -19.49 4.77
N THR A 358 -4.60 -19.81 6.02
CA THR A 358 -5.83 -19.36 6.67
C THR A 358 -5.70 -17.91 7.20
N ASP A 359 -4.50 -17.48 7.55
CA ASP A 359 -4.23 -16.17 8.19
C ASP A 359 -3.93 -15.08 7.15
N VAL A 360 -3.27 -15.47 6.06
CA VAL A 360 -3.03 -14.65 4.87
C VAL A 360 -3.42 -15.49 3.64
N PRO A 361 -4.70 -15.49 3.24
CA PRO A 361 -5.20 -16.34 2.15
C PRO A 361 -4.49 -16.14 0.82
N ASN A 362 -4.08 -14.92 0.51
CA ASN A 362 -3.39 -14.61 -0.73
C ASN A 362 -2.61 -13.29 -0.59
N ALA A 363 -1.83 -12.95 -1.62
CA ALA A 363 -0.99 -11.76 -1.60
C ALA A 363 -1.77 -10.43 -1.59
N LEU A 364 -3.06 -10.42 -1.94
CA LEU A 364 -3.90 -9.21 -1.88
C LEU A 364 -4.19 -8.85 -0.43
N VAL A 365 -4.47 -9.84 0.43
CA VAL A 365 -4.64 -9.64 1.88
C VAL A 365 -3.33 -9.17 2.51
N PHE A 366 -2.19 -9.70 2.05
CA PHE A 366 -0.86 -9.21 2.48
C PHE A 366 -0.70 -7.72 2.16
N ILE A 367 -0.97 -7.30 0.92
CA ILE A 367 -0.88 -5.89 0.53
C ILE A 367 -1.76 -5.02 1.44
N ASP A 368 -3.04 -5.40 1.61
CA ASP A 368 -3.99 -4.63 2.40
C ASP A 368 -3.49 -4.43 3.84
N LYS A 369 -3.03 -5.50 4.50
CA LYS A 369 -2.43 -5.43 5.84
C LYS A 369 -1.34 -4.35 5.90
N TYR A 370 -0.33 -4.41 5.03
CA TYR A 370 0.79 -3.48 5.14
C TYR A 370 0.47 -2.04 4.69
N THR A 371 -0.60 -1.80 3.92
CA THR A 371 -1.10 -0.42 3.69
C THR A 371 -1.63 0.25 4.97
N GLN A 372 -1.95 -0.52 6.02
CA GLN A 372 -2.49 0.01 7.27
C GLN A 372 -1.41 0.60 8.19
N VAL A 373 -0.16 0.16 8.08
CA VAL A 373 0.96 0.65 8.92
C VAL A 373 1.01 2.18 9.03
N PRO A 374 1.11 2.93 7.91
CA PRO A 374 1.13 4.39 7.96
C PRO A 374 -0.20 4.97 8.45
N ARG A 375 -1.34 4.34 8.14
CA ARG A 375 -2.66 4.79 8.61
C ARG A 375 -2.81 4.66 10.14
N ILE A 376 -2.16 3.67 10.74
CA ILE A 376 -2.12 3.47 12.20
C ILE A 376 -1.16 4.47 12.86
N LEU A 377 0.08 4.55 12.38
CA LEU A 377 1.12 5.31 13.07
C LEU A 377 0.97 6.82 12.90
N ARG A 378 0.48 7.27 11.74
CA ARG A 378 0.43 8.70 11.43
C ARG A 378 -0.45 9.49 12.41
N PRO A 379 -1.70 9.10 12.71
CA PRO A 379 -2.50 9.85 13.68
C PRO A 379 -1.89 9.90 15.08
N ILE A 380 -1.16 8.86 15.48
CA ILE A 380 -0.49 8.80 16.79
C ILE A 380 0.66 9.81 16.84
N VAL A 381 1.53 9.77 15.83
CA VAL A 381 2.68 10.68 15.71
C VAL A 381 2.22 12.13 15.56
N ASP A 382 1.30 12.40 14.65
CA ASP A 382 0.78 13.74 14.37
C ASP A 382 0.10 14.33 15.64
N THR A 383 -0.63 13.52 16.41
CA THR A 383 -1.18 13.94 17.70
C THR A 383 -0.08 14.27 18.71
N VAL A 384 0.89 13.37 18.90
CA VAL A 384 1.98 13.57 19.87
C VAL A 384 2.78 14.83 19.54
N ASP A 385 3.12 15.04 18.27
CA ASP A 385 3.95 16.17 17.83
C ASP A 385 3.19 17.52 17.84
N SER A 386 1.87 17.52 17.61
CA SER A 386 1.06 18.74 17.60
C SER A 386 0.68 19.26 18.99
N LEU A 387 0.67 18.40 20.02
CA LEU A 387 0.25 18.75 21.38
C LEU A 387 0.89 20.03 21.95
N PRO A 388 2.22 20.27 21.85
CA PRO A 388 2.84 21.51 22.34
C PRO A 388 2.27 22.75 21.66
N ALA A 389 2.11 22.71 20.33
CA ALA A 389 1.57 23.83 19.57
C ALA A 389 0.09 24.06 19.87
N LEU A 390 -0.71 23.00 20.00
CA LEU A 390 -2.12 23.08 20.39
C LEU A 390 -2.30 23.75 21.75
N CYS A 391 -1.52 23.33 22.76
CA CYS A 391 -1.59 23.92 24.10
C CYS A 391 -1.09 25.38 24.14
N ALA A 392 -0.13 25.74 23.29
CA ALA A 392 0.32 27.12 23.14
C ALA A 392 -0.71 28.00 22.42
N SER A 393 -1.47 27.42 21.49
CA SER A 393 -2.48 28.15 20.70
C SER A 393 -3.78 28.44 21.46
N ASP A 394 -4.16 27.59 22.41
CA ASP A 394 -5.36 27.78 23.24
C ASP A 394 -5.08 27.41 24.71
N ALA A 395 -5.16 28.41 25.59
CA ALA A 395 -4.93 28.27 27.01
C ALA A 395 -5.92 27.30 27.70
N SER A 396 -7.11 27.10 27.14
CA SER A 396 -8.11 26.16 27.66
C SER A 396 -7.66 24.72 27.46
N ILE A 397 -7.05 24.43 26.31
CA ILE A 397 -6.44 23.12 26.01
C ILE A 397 -5.29 22.88 26.98
N GLY A 398 -4.39 23.86 27.16
CA GLY A 398 -3.29 23.76 28.12
C GLY A 398 -3.76 23.45 29.55
N LYS A 399 -4.77 24.18 30.05
CA LYS A 399 -5.35 23.94 31.38
C LYS A 399 -5.97 22.55 31.52
N TRP A 400 -6.64 22.04 30.49
CA TRP A 400 -7.18 20.67 30.49
C TRP A 400 -6.04 19.64 30.55
N VAL A 401 -5.00 19.80 29.73
CA VAL A 401 -3.84 18.90 29.71
C VAL A 401 -3.11 18.89 31.05
N ASP A 402 -2.88 20.06 31.65
CA ASP A 402 -2.23 20.18 32.95
C ASP A 402 -3.05 19.52 34.05
N LYS A 403 -4.36 19.75 34.06
CA LYS A 403 -5.26 19.21 35.09
C LYS A 403 -5.41 17.69 35.01
N GLU A 404 -5.65 17.15 33.81
CA GLU A 404 -6.01 15.74 33.65
C GLU A 404 -4.78 14.83 33.51
N PHE A 405 -3.66 15.35 32.99
CA PHE A 405 -2.48 14.53 32.68
C PHE A 405 -1.18 15.02 33.33
N GLY A 406 -1.17 16.18 34.00
CA GLY A 406 0.04 16.74 34.60
C GLY A 406 0.99 17.38 33.58
N GLY A 407 0.46 17.77 32.41
CA GLY A 407 1.17 18.56 31.40
C GLY A 407 1.45 17.83 30.10
N VAL A 408 1.88 18.58 29.09
CA VAL A 408 2.03 18.12 27.69
C VAL A 408 2.95 16.90 27.59
N GLY A 409 4.13 16.94 28.22
CA GLY A 409 5.08 15.83 28.17
C GLY A 409 4.55 14.56 28.84
N ALA A 410 3.71 14.69 29.88
CA ALA A 410 3.08 13.55 30.53
C ALA A 410 1.98 12.94 29.64
N LEU A 411 1.14 13.77 29.01
CA LEU A 411 0.16 13.31 28.03
C LEU A 411 0.83 12.59 26.84
N GLN A 412 1.90 13.15 26.27
CA GLN A 412 2.66 12.51 25.19
C GLN A 412 3.16 11.13 25.61
N ARG A 413 3.79 11.01 26.80
CA ARG A 413 4.27 9.73 27.31
C ARG A 413 3.14 8.75 27.64
N ASN A 414 1.99 9.22 28.11
CA ASN A 414 0.83 8.37 28.38
C ASN A 414 0.28 7.73 27.09
N ILE A 415 0.14 8.52 26.02
CA ILE A 415 -0.27 8.03 24.70
C ILE A 415 0.74 6.99 24.19
N LEU A 416 2.03 7.34 24.20
CA LEU A 416 3.09 6.46 23.69
C LEU A 416 3.24 5.18 24.51
N ALA A 417 3.20 5.25 25.84
CA ALA A 417 3.31 4.08 26.70
C ALA A 417 2.14 3.12 26.50
N ASP A 418 0.91 3.65 26.39
CA ASP A 418 -0.27 2.84 26.13
C ASP A 418 -0.22 2.19 24.73
N PHE A 419 0.19 2.91 23.69
CA PHE A 419 0.36 2.34 22.35
C PHE A 419 1.49 1.30 22.29
N PHE A 420 2.66 1.58 22.83
CA PHE A 420 3.79 0.64 22.80
C PHE A 420 3.58 -0.61 23.67
N ARG A 421 2.70 -0.55 24.67
CA ARG A 421 2.19 -1.75 25.34
C ARG A 421 1.16 -2.46 24.47
N HIS A 422 0.03 -1.81 24.24
CA HIS A 422 -1.20 -2.47 23.81
C HIS A 422 -1.43 -2.49 22.30
N GLY A 423 -0.65 -1.72 21.54
CA GLY A 423 -0.52 -1.88 20.10
C GLY A 423 0.38 -3.07 19.71
N PHE A 424 1.06 -3.69 20.68
CA PHE A 424 2.04 -4.76 20.44
C PHE A 424 1.92 -5.88 21.50
N ASP A 425 0.71 -6.19 21.96
CA ASP A 425 0.46 -7.15 23.06
C ASP A 425 -0.18 -8.48 22.64
N GLY A 426 -0.31 -8.73 21.33
CA GLY A 426 -0.98 -9.91 20.78
C GLY A 426 -2.50 -9.86 20.82
N SER A 427 -3.10 -8.75 21.28
CA SER A 427 -4.54 -8.53 21.20
C SER A 427 -5.03 -8.45 19.75
N GLY A 428 -6.34 -8.63 19.55
CA GLY A 428 -6.97 -8.65 18.21
C GLY A 428 -6.89 -9.99 17.47
N ALA A 429 -6.02 -10.92 17.87
CA ALA A 429 -6.00 -12.27 17.30
C ALA A 429 -7.31 -13.05 17.58
N ASN A 430 -7.56 -14.13 16.84
CA ASN A 430 -8.76 -14.95 17.06
C ASN A 430 -8.73 -15.71 18.39
N ASN A 431 -7.55 -16.17 18.81
CA ASN A 431 -7.36 -16.88 20.09
C ASN A 431 -5.96 -16.61 20.68
N TYR A 432 -5.64 -17.23 21.82
CA TYR A 432 -4.34 -17.07 22.49
C TYR A 432 -3.18 -17.75 21.75
N TYR A 433 -3.44 -18.80 20.96
CA TYR A 433 -2.42 -19.48 20.17
C TYR A 433 -1.94 -18.63 18.99
N ASP A 434 -2.87 -17.88 18.37
CA ASP A 434 -2.58 -17.01 17.23
C ASP A 434 -2.00 -15.65 17.65
N ALA A 435 -2.01 -15.35 18.95
CA ALA A 435 -1.53 -14.07 19.48
C ALA A 435 0.01 -13.97 19.35
N GLY A 436 0.49 -13.12 18.44
CA GLY A 436 1.93 -12.98 18.18
C GLY A 436 2.57 -14.20 17.51
N SER A 437 1.76 -15.09 16.92
CA SER A 437 2.20 -16.31 16.25
C SER A 437 2.95 -16.05 14.94
N CYS A 438 2.88 -14.82 14.42
CA CYS A 438 3.49 -14.41 13.16
C CYS A 438 3.87 -12.92 13.14
N ILE A 439 4.60 -12.50 12.11
CA ILE A 439 4.98 -11.09 11.93
C ILE A 439 3.76 -10.19 11.70
N ASP A 440 2.69 -10.71 11.08
CA ASP A 440 1.47 -9.95 10.81
C ASP A 440 0.64 -9.74 12.09
N GLY A 441 0.78 -10.61 13.10
CA GLY A 441 0.11 -10.48 14.39
C GLY A 441 0.49 -9.19 15.13
N ARG A 442 1.66 -8.60 14.83
CA ARG A 442 2.08 -7.28 15.33
C ARG A 442 1.12 -6.18 14.85
N LEU A 443 0.71 -6.25 13.59
CA LEU A 443 -0.19 -5.28 13.00
C LEU A 443 -1.63 -5.47 13.52
N THR A 444 -2.06 -6.71 13.72
CA THR A 444 -3.37 -7.03 14.28
C THR A 444 -3.59 -6.37 15.65
N SER A 445 -2.59 -6.40 16.53
CA SER A 445 -2.67 -5.71 17.84
C SER A 445 -2.72 -4.20 17.69
N ALA A 446 -1.92 -3.62 16.78
CA ALA A 446 -1.91 -2.19 16.54
C ALA A 446 -3.27 -1.70 16.00
N TRP A 447 -3.91 -2.47 15.12
CA TRP A 447 -5.27 -2.19 14.64
C TRP A 447 -6.31 -2.32 15.76
N ASN A 448 -6.22 -3.36 16.59
CA ASN A 448 -7.12 -3.53 17.74
C ASN A 448 -6.95 -2.42 18.79
N TRP A 449 -5.76 -1.81 18.91
CA TRP A 449 -5.58 -0.61 19.72
C TRP A 449 -6.34 0.58 19.13
N CYS A 450 -6.24 0.78 17.82
CA CYS A 450 -6.93 1.87 17.11
C CYS A 450 -8.46 1.79 17.28
N SER A 451 -9.03 0.58 17.19
CA SER A 451 -10.48 0.36 17.35
C SER A 451 -11.01 0.60 18.77
N ARG A 452 -10.12 0.85 19.74
CA ARG A 452 -10.46 1.15 21.14
C ARG A 452 -10.08 2.58 21.54
N LEU A 453 -9.59 3.41 20.61
CA LEU A 453 -9.13 4.77 20.91
C LEU A 453 -10.26 5.61 21.54
N ASP A 454 -11.50 5.41 21.10
CA ASP A 454 -12.71 6.07 21.61
C ASP A 454 -12.90 5.90 23.13
N LYS A 455 -12.38 4.81 23.70
CA LYS A 455 -12.45 4.47 25.13
C LYS A 455 -11.25 4.96 25.93
N LYS A 456 -10.23 5.53 25.29
CA LYS A 456 -9.00 5.98 25.95
C LYS A 456 -9.20 7.37 26.55
N PRO A 457 -8.61 7.65 27.74
CA PRO A 457 -8.81 8.93 28.43
C PRO A 457 -8.28 10.13 27.65
N TYR A 458 -7.34 9.91 26.73
CA TYR A 458 -6.72 10.93 25.88
C TYR A 458 -7.35 11.06 24.49
N VAL A 459 -8.52 10.47 24.23
CA VAL A 459 -9.19 10.55 22.90
C VAL A 459 -9.41 12.00 22.42
N LEU A 460 -9.66 12.93 23.34
CA LEU A 460 -9.84 14.34 23.00
C LEU A 460 -8.58 14.96 22.39
N ALA A 461 -7.38 14.49 22.76
CA ALA A 461 -6.13 14.94 22.15
C ALA A 461 -6.08 14.63 20.65
N PHE A 462 -6.52 13.43 20.25
CA PHE A 462 -6.59 13.02 18.84
C PHE A 462 -7.60 13.87 18.06
N ARG A 463 -8.77 14.15 18.66
CA ARG A 463 -9.79 15.01 18.03
C ARG A 463 -9.29 16.44 17.83
N LEU A 464 -8.61 16.99 18.84
CA LEU A 464 -8.00 18.33 18.78
C LEU A 464 -6.87 18.41 17.75
N ALA A 465 -6.13 17.31 17.54
CA ALA A 465 -5.13 17.18 16.49
C ALA A 465 -5.74 16.93 15.09
N GLY A 466 -7.07 16.88 14.96
CA GLY A 466 -7.76 16.71 13.67
C GLY A 466 -8.02 15.26 13.26
N HIS A 467 -7.86 14.30 14.17
CA HIS A 467 -8.11 12.89 13.91
C HIS A 467 -9.46 12.43 14.50
N ASN A 468 -10.41 12.15 13.62
CA ASN A 468 -11.74 11.65 13.98
C ASN A 468 -11.83 10.11 13.97
N GLY A 469 -10.84 9.42 13.42
CA GLY A 469 -10.75 7.96 13.33
C GLY A 469 -9.56 7.51 12.48
N PHE A 470 -9.28 6.20 12.46
CA PHE A 470 -8.15 5.60 11.72
C PHE A 470 -8.53 5.05 10.33
N ASP A 471 -9.82 4.94 10.02
CA ASP A 471 -10.33 4.47 8.72
C ASP A 471 -10.25 5.53 7.59
N GLY A 472 -9.84 6.75 7.94
CA GLY A 472 -9.89 7.92 7.06
C GLY A 472 -11.31 8.45 6.88
N ASP A 473 -11.46 9.53 6.11
CA ASP A 473 -12.78 10.05 5.76
C ASP A 473 -13.37 9.19 4.64
N PHE A 474 -14.62 8.72 4.81
CA PHE A 474 -15.38 8.00 3.76
C PHE A 474 -15.99 8.97 2.73
N SER A 475 -15.73 10.28 2.87
CA SER A 475 -16.15 11.28 1.91
C SER A 475 -15.43 11.06 0.56
N ARG A 476 -16.26 11.04 -0.48
CA ARG A 476 -16.03 10.50 -1.84
C ARG A 476 -14.87 11.15 -2.60
#